data_AF-A0A929IUA0-F1
#
_entry.id   AF-A0A929IUA0-F1
#
_cell.length_a   1.000
_cell.length_b   1.000
_cell.length_c   1.000
_cell.angle_alpha   90.00
_cell.angle_beta   90.00
_cell.angle_gamma   90.00
#
_symmetry.space_group_name_H-M   'P 1'
#
loop_
_entity.id
_entity.type
_entity.pdbx_description
1 polymer ?
#
loop_
_entity_poly.entity_id
_entity_poly.type
_entity_poly.pdbx_seq_one_letter_code
_entity_poly.pdbx_strand_id
1 'polypeptide(L)'
;MVSAINRDTVVAVFLLLLCGIFYAASFQIKETNYGTIGAEVWPRLVLAVLFVLSSIYFFQSVRAGPGEATTHKTGFLARYRNAILCYGLFLGFLLTLDFLGMLLGGAAFVFLALSVLGERTPRQLAIHAIVAVVSVGAMWSIFTFALRVILPEGEVLSIW
;
A
#
# COMPACT_ATOMS: atom_id res chain seq x y z
N MET A 1 -32.31 15.50 -18.87
CA MET A 1 -31.09 15.77 -18.08
C MET A 1 -30.35 14.45 -17.89
N VAL A 2 -29.54 14.05 -18.87
CA VAL A 2 -28.70 12.85 -18.74
C VAL A 2 -27.40 13.34 -18.11
N SER A 3 -27.26 13.13 -16.80
CA SER A 3 -26.00 13.36 -16.10
C SER A 3 -24.95 12.46 -16.76
N ALA A 4 -23.95 13.06 -17.41
CA ALA A 4 -22.78 12.30 -17.85
C ALA A 4 -22.16 11.69 -16.59
N ILE A 5 -22.22 10.37 -16.48
CA ILE A 5 -21.60 9.62 -15.38
C ILE A 5 -20.16 10.11 -15.24
N ASN A 6 -19.82 10.65 -14.06
CA ASN A 6 -18.48 11.12 -13.77
C ASN A 6 -17.54 9.91 -13.75
N ARG A 7 -16.35 10.05 -14.37
CA ARG A 7 -15.31 9.00 -14.38
C ARG A 7 -14.98 8.53 -12.97
N ASP A 8 -14.95 9.47 -12.04
CA ASP A 8 -14.68 9.21 -10.62
C ASP A 8 -15.75 8.32 -9.99
N THR A 9 -17.01 8.50 -10.37
CA THR A 9 -18.12 7.63 -9.91
C THR A 9 -17.98 6.23 -10.48
N VAL A 10 -17.56 6.07 -11.74
CA VAL A 10 -17.26 4.74 -12.33
C VAL A 10 -16.14 4.05 -11.57
N VAL A 11 -15.04 4.78 -11.28
CA VAL A 11 -13.91 4.25 -10.52
C VAL A 11 -14.35 3.85 -9.11
N ALA A 12 -15.13 4.69 -8.43
CA ALA A 12 -15.62 4.39 -7.08
C ALA A 12 -16.52 3.15 -7.03
N VAL A 13 -17.46 3.02 -7.98
CA VAL A 13 -18.33 1.83 -8.09
C VAL A 13 -17.50 0.59 -8.36
N PHE A 14 -16.54 0.66 -9.27
CA PHE A 14 -15.63 -0.44 -9.55
C PHE A 14 -14.85 -0.87 -8.30
N LEU A 15 -14.28 0.07 -7.55
CA LEU A 15 -13.55 -0.21 -6.31
C LEU A 15 -14.44 -0.87 -5.24
N LEU A 16 -15.69 -0.41 -5.09
CA LEU A 16 -16.64 -1.01 -4.16
C LEU A 16 -17.00 -2.45 -4.54
N LEU A 17 -17.25 -2.71 -5.83
CA LEU A 17 -17.49 -4.05 -6.34
C LEU A 17 -16.28 -4.95 -6.11
N LEU A 18 -15.07 -4.46 -6.40
CA LEU A 18 -13.83 -5.21 -6.17
C LEU A 18 -13.64 -5.55 -4.69
N CYS A 19 -13.90 -4.60 -3.78
CA CYS A 19 -13.85 -4.85 -2.34
C CYS A 19 -14.84 -5.95 -1.93
N GLY A 20 -16.08 -5.92 -2.42
CA GLY A 20 -17.09 -6.93 -2.13
C GLY A 20 -16.70 -8.32 -2.65
N ILE A 21 -16.19 -8.41 -3.88
CA ILE A 21 -15.73 -9.67 -4.49
C ILE A 21 -14.55 -10.24 -3.68
N PHE A 22 -13.56 -9.42 -3.34
CA PHE A 22 -12.39 -9.88 -2.58
C PHE A 22 -12.75 -10.23 -1.14
N TYR A 23 -13.72 -9.55 -0.55
CA TYR A 23 -14.21 -9.90 0.78
C TYR A 23 -14.92 -11.26 0.76
N ALA A 24 -15.75 -11.53 -0.25
CA ALA A 24 -16.34 -12.85 -0.46
C ALA A 24 -15.28 -13.94 -0.70
N ALA A 25 -14.26 -13.65 -1.52
CA ALA A 25 -13.15 -14.56 -1.78
C ALA A 25 -12.32 -14.86 -0.52
N SER A 26 -12.27 -13.93 0.45
CA SER A 26 -11.55 -14.13 1.71
C SER A 26 -12.12 -15.25 2.58
N PHE A 27 -13.36 -15.71 2.32
CA PHE A 27 -13.95 -16.87 2.99
C PHE A 27 -13.52 -18.21 2.37
N GLN A 28 -12.90 -18.19 1.19
CA GLN A 28 -12.37 -19.38 0.53
C GLN A 28 -10.90 -19.63 0.86
N ILE A 29 -10.27 -18.76 1.66
CA ILE A 29 -8.89 -18.93 2.12
C ILE A 29 -8.85 -20.17 3.02
N LYS A 30 -7.99 -21.13 2.66
CA LYS A 30 -7.80 -22.34 3.47
C LYS A 30 -7.24 -21.97 4.83
N GLU A 31 -7.89 -22.44 5.89
CA GLU A 31 -7.32 -22.37 7.23
C GLU A 31 -6.11 -23.31 7.28
N THR A 32 -4.94 -22.75 7.58
CA THR A 32 -3.71 -23.52 7.77
C THR A 32 -3.29 -23.39 9.22
N ASN A 33 -2.92 -24.51 9.85
CA ASN A 33 -2.55 -24.58 11.28
C ASN A 33 -1.19 -23.91 11.61
N TYR A 34 -0.62 -23.10 10.71
CA TYR A 34 0.70 -22.49 10.87
C TYR A 34 0.67 -21.18 11.68
N GLY A 35 -0.51 -20.60 11.95
CA GLY A 35 -0.66 -19.36 12.72
C GLY A 35 -1.72 -19.46 13.81
N THR A 36 -1.57 -18.69 14.89
CA THR A 36 -2.60 -18.58 15.96
C THR A 36 -3.81 -17.76 15.54
N ILE A 37 -3.69 -16.99 14.46
CA ILE A 37 -4.76 -16.19 13.84
C ILE A 37 -4.83 -16.56 12.36
N GLY A 38 -6.05 -16.69 11.82
CA GLY A 38 -6.27 -17.04 10.42
C GLY A 38 -5.71 -16.00 9.45
N ALA A 39 -5.11 -16.47 8.35
CA ALA A 39 -4.48 -15.64 7.32
C ALA A 39 -5.46 -14.68 6.64
N GLU A 40 -6.77 -14.92 6.77
CA GLU A 40 -7.86 -14.11 6.25
C GLU A 40 -8.14 -12.83 7.05
N VAL A 41 -7.69 -12.74 8.31
CA VAL A 41 -7.98 -11.58 9.18
C VAL A 41 -7.41 -10.28 8.61
N TRP A 42 -6.15 -10.31 8.15
CA TRP A 42 -5.50 -9.12 7.62
C TRP A 42 -6.13 -8.63 6.28
N PRO A 43 -6.31 -9.49 5.26
CA PRO A 43 -7.06 -9.12 4.06
C PRO A 43 -8.45 -8.55 4.36
N ARG A 44 -9.20 -9.15 5.28
CA ARG A 44 -10.54 -8.66 5.67
C ARG A 44 -10.49 -7.27 6.30
N LEU A 45 -9.52 -6.99 7.17
CA LEU A 45 -9.35 -5.67 7.77
C LEU A 45 -9.04 -4.60 6.72
N VAL A 46 -8.09 -4.88 5.82
CA VAL A 46 -7.72 -3.97 4.72
C VAL A 46 -8.92 -3.71 3.81
N LEU A 47 -9.65 -4.75 3.43
CA LEU A 47 -10.86 -4.64 2.61
C LEU A 47 -11.97 -3.84 3.30
N ALA A 48 -12.15 -4.00 4.61
CA ALA A 48 -13.12 -3.22 5.37
C ALA A 48 -12.78 -1.73 5.35
N VAL A 49 -11.52 -1.38 5.60
CA VAL A 49 -11.05 0.02 5.54
C VAL A 49 -11.17 0.58 4.12
N LEU A 50 -10.75 -0.17 3.10
CA LEU A 50 -10.88 0.23 1.69
C LEU A 50 -12.33 0.40 1.28
N PHE A 51 -13.24 -0.44 1.76
CA PHE A 51 -14.67 -0.31 1.49
C PHE A 51 -15.23 0.99 2.08
N VAL A 52 -14.86 1.35 3.32
CA VAL A 52 -15.26 2.61 3.94
C VAL A 52 -14.72 3.81 3.15
N LEU A 53 -13.42 3.80 2.82
CA LEU A 53 -12.80 4.88 2.04
C LEU A 53 -13.40 5.02 0.64
N SER A 54 -13.66 3.90 -0.03
CA SER A 54 -14.29 3.87 -1.36
C SER A 54 -15.75 4.34 -1.30
N SER A 55 -16.45 4.04 -0.21
CA SER A 55 -17.82 4.54 0.02
C SER A 55 -17.82 6.06 0.18
N ILE A 56 -16.90 6.58 1.01
CA ILE A 56 -16.71 8.03 1.16
C ILE A 56 -16.40 8.67 -0.19
N TYR A 57 -15.45 8.10 -0.95
CA TYR A 57 -15.09 8.58 -2.28
C TYR A 57 -16.26 8.54 -3.26
N PHE A 58 -17.08 7.49 -3.23
CA PHE A 58 -18.31 7.40 -4.04
C PHE A 58 -19.27 8.56 -3.72
N PHE A 59 -19.57 8.80 -2.44
CA PHE A 59 -20.46 9.89 -2.04
C PHE A 59 -19.90 11.27 -2.42
N GLN A 60 -18.58 11.46 -2.33
CA GLN A 60 -17.93 12.68 -2.82
C GLN A 60 -18.04 12.82 -4.34
N SER A 61 -17.80 11.74 -5.10
CA SER A 61 -17.84 11.75 -6.56
C SER A 61 -19.23 12.03 -7.14
N VAL A 62 -20.28 11.57 -6.47
CA VAL A 62 -21.68 11.80 -6.87
C VAL A 62 -22.10 13.25 -6.57
N ARG A 63 -21.52 13.87 -5.54
CA ARG A 63 -21.76 15.27 -5.18
C ARG A 63 -20.89 16.26 -5.97
N ALA A 64 -19.73 15.83 -6.43
CA ALA A 64 -18.83 16.64 -7.24
C ALA A 64 -19.30 16.66 -8.72
N GLY A 65 -19.28 17.84 -9.33
CA GLY A 65 -19.52 17.99 -10.77
C GLY A 65 -18.44 17.31 -11.62
N PRO A 66 -18.63 17.18 -12.95
CA PRO A 66 -17.66 16.54 -13.84
C PRO A 66 -16.28 17.20 -13.70
N GLY A 67 -15.29 16.45 -13.22
CA GLY A 67 -13.93 16.95 -13.03
C GLY A 67 -13.24 17.25 -14.37
N GLU A 68 -12.51 18.36 -14.44
CA GLU A 68 -11.68 18.67 -15.60
C GLU A 68 -10.51 17.70 -15.72
N ALA A 69 -10.45 16.98 -16.85
CA ALA A 69 -9.31 16.14 -17.18
C ALA A 69 -8.13 17.02 -17.63
N THR A 70 -7.24 17.37 -16.70
CA THR A 70 -5.98 18.05 -17.03
C THR A 70 -5.06 17.10 -17.79
N THR A 71 -5.04 17.25 -19.12
CA THR A 71 -4.12 16.49 -19.98
C THR A 71 -2.74 17.13 -19.94
N HIS A 72 -1.90 16.69 -18.99
CA HIS A 72 -0.48 17.02 -19.02
C HIS A 72 0.19 16.26 -20.15
N LYS A 73 0.55 16.97 -21.23
CA LYS A 73 1.39 16.43 -22.32
C LYS A 73 2.84 16.40 -21.85
N THR A 74 3.25 15.30 -21.23
CA THR A 74 4.67 14.98 -21.00
C THR A 74 5.01 13.70 -21.75
N GLY A 75 6.25 13.60 -22.26
CA GLY A 75 6.71 12.45 -23.03
C GLY A 75 6.53 11.13 -22.28
N PHE A 76 6.22 10.04 -23.00
CA PHE A 76 5.83 8.74 -22.45
C PHE A 76 6.78 8.25 -21.31
N LEU A 77 8.09 8.32 -21.51
CA LEU A 77 9.09 7.94 -20.49
C LEU A 77 9.13 8.87 -19.27
N ALA A 78 8.97 10.18 -19.46
CA ALA A 78 8.91 11.13 -18.36
C ALA A 78 7.64 10.95 -17.51
N ARG A 79 6.55 10.51 -18.15
CA ARG A 79 5.27 10.21 -17.49
C ARG A 79 5.36 9.02 -16.53
N TYR A 80 6.10 7.97 -16.89
CA TYR A 80 6.21 6.75 -16.08
C TYR A 80 7.47 6.66 -15.23
N ARG A 81 8.34 7.68 -15.26
CA ARG A 81 9.61 7.68 -14.52
C ARG A 81 9.44 7.33 -13.03
N ASN A 82 8.48 7.95 -12.35
CA ASN A 82 8.23 7.70 -10.93
C ASN A 82 7.74 6.25 -10.69
N ALA A 83 6.88 5.73 -11.58
CA ALA A 83 6.41 4.35 -11.47
C ALA A 83 7.57 3.35 -11.66
N ILE A 84 8.39 3.54 -12.69
CA ILE A 84 9.57 2.70 -12.95
C ILE A 84 10.55 2.75 -11.76
N LEU A 85 10.77 3.94 -11.18
CA LEU A 85 11.60 4.09 -9.99
C LEU A 85 11.03 3.34 -8.78
N CYS A 86 9.73 3.39 -8.53
CA CYS A 86 9.09 2.61 -7.46
C CYS A 86 9.29 1.10 -7.67
N TYR A 87 9.11 0.61 -8.89
CA TYR A 87 9.36 -0.79 -9.22
C TYR A 87 10.82 -1.18 -9.01
N GLY A 88 11.76 -0.32 -9.41
CA GLY A 88 13.19 -0.55 -9.18
C GLY A 88 13.55 -0.59 -7.69
N LEU A 89 13.00 0.33 -6.88
CA LEU A 89 13.19 0.32 -5.43
C LEU A 89 12.59 -0.93 -4.79
N PHE A 90 11.41 -1.37 -5.25
CA PHE A 90 10.76 -2.58 -4.75
C PHE A 90 11.58 -3.83 -5.10
N LEU A 91 12.14 -3.89 -6.31
CA LEU A 91 13.05 -4.96 -6.69
C LEU A 91 14.31 -4.97 -5.81
N GLY A 92 14.90 -3.80 -5.55
CA GLY A 92 16.03 -3.67 -4.62
C GLY A 92 15.70 -4.13 -3.19
N PHE A 93 14.50 -3.81 -2.71
CA PHE A 93 13.98 -4.33 -1.45
C PHE A 93 13.89 -5.87 -1.45
N LEU A 94 13.31 -6.47 -2.50
CA LEU A 94 13.21 -7.94 -2.59
C LEU A 94 14.59 -8.61 -2.63
N LEU A 95 15.56 -8.03 -3.32
CA LEU A 95 16.93 -8.55 -3.38
C LEU A 95 17.68 -8.42 -2.05
N THR A 96 17.26 -7.53 -1.17
CA THR A 96 17.89 -7.31 0.14
C THR A 96 17.13 -7.97 1.28
N LEU A 97 16.00 -8.64 1.00
CA LEU A 97 15.14 -9.24 2.03
C LEU A 97 15.85 -10.27 2.88
N ASP A 98 16.65 -11.16 2.26
CA ASP A 98 17.36 -12.21 3.00
C ASP A 98 18.40 -11.60 3.95
N PHE A 99 19.02 -10.48 3.57
CA PHE A 99 20.06 -9.84 4.36
C PHE A 99 19.51 -8.87 5.42
N LEU A 100 18.66 -7.92 5.01
CA LEU A 100 18.10 -6.87 5.88
C LEU A 100 16.84 -7.30 6.63
N GLY A 101 16.11 -8.29 6.14
CA GLY A 101 14.81 -8.67 6.67
C GLY A 101 13.70 -7.66 6.37
N MET A 102 12.50 -7.97 6.83
CA MET A 102 11.30 -7.16 6.60
C MET A 102 11.36 -5.80 7.32
N LEU A 103 11.92 -5.76 8.53
CA LEU A 103 11.92 -4.55 9.36
C LEU A 103 12.87 -3.49 8.80
N LEU A 104 14.17 -3.81 8.65
CA LEU A 104 15.16 -2.87 8.14
C LEU A 104 15.01 -2.65 6.64
N GLY A 105 14.76 -3.73 5.88
CA GLY A 105 14.54 -3.65 4.43
C GLY A 105 13.29 -2.82 4.10
N GLY A 106 12.20 -3.05 4.82
CA GLY A 106 10.96 -2.27 4.68
C GLY A 106 11.16 -0.81 5.05
N ALA A 107 11.83 -0.51 6.16
CA ALA A 107 12.09 0.87 6.59
C ALA A 107 12.98 1.61 5.58
N ALA A 108 14.05 0.97 5.09
CA ALA A 108 14.89 1.51 4.04
C ALA A 108 14.11 1.75 2.74
N PHE A 109 13.29 0.78 2.32
CA PHE A 109 12.43 0.91 1.14
C PHE A 109 11.48 2.09 1.25
N VAL A 110 10.73 2.21 2.35
CA VAL A 110 9.77 3.31 2.55
C VAL A 110 10.50 4.66 2.59
N PHE A 111 11.62 4.75 3.30
CA PHE A 111 12.42 5.98 3.33
C PHE A 111 12.91 6.39 1.94
N LEU A 112 13.46 5.45 1.17
CA LEU A 112 13.95 5.69 -0.18
C LEU A 112 12.82 6.05 -1.14
N ALA A 113 11.68 5.36 -1.06
CA ALA A 113 10.51 5.66 -1.89
C ALA A 113 10.01 7.08 -1.62
N LEU A 114 9.82 7.45 -0.34
CA LEU A 114 9.40 8.80 0.05
C LEU A 114 10.43 9.85 -0.39
N SER A 115 11.72 9.56 -0.26
CA SER A 115 12.79 10.50 -0.64
C SER A 115 12.97 10.63 -2.16
N VAL A 116 12.61 9.60 -2.93
CA VAL A 116 12.65 9.63 -4.40
C VAL A 116 11.46 10.36 -4.99
N LEU A 117 10.27 10.18 -4.39
CA LEU A 117 9.02 10.76 -4.86
C LEU A 117 8.78 12.17 -4.31
N GLY A 118 9.22 12.43 -3.07
CA GLY A 118 9.11 13.71 -2.39
C GLY A 118 10.32 14.62 -2.59
N GLU A 119 10.27 15.80 -1.97
CA GLU A 119 11.40 16.72 -1.98
C GLU A 119 12.47 16.29 -0.97
N ARG A 120 13.74 16.60 -1.29
CA ARG A 120 14.93 16.10 -0.58
C ARG A 120 15.54 17.16 0.34
N THR A 121 14.71 18.03 0.91
CA THR A 121 15.21 18.98 1.91
C THR A 121 15.56 18.25 3.21
N PRO A 122 16.54 18.71 4.01
CA PRO A 122 16.93 18.03 5.25
C PRO A 122 15.76 17.80 6.22
N ARG A 123 14.84 18.77 6.29
CA ARG A 123 13.61 18.66 7.08
C ARG A 123 12.70 17.54 6.57
N GLN A 124 12.51 17.43 5.26
CA GLN A 124 11.66 16.38 4.68
C GLN A 124 12.30 15.01 4.77
N LEU A 125 13.62 14.91 4.60
CA LEU A 125 14.34 13.66 4.82
C LEU A 125 14.16 13.16 6.26
N ALA A 126 14.20 14.06 7.26
CA ALA A 126 13.89 13.70 8.64
C ALA A 126 12.44 13.20 8.80
N ILE A 127 11.47 13.88 8.16
CA ILE A 127 10.07 13.43 8.17
C ILE A 127 9.92 12.05 7.50
N HIS A 128 10.57 11.82 6.35
CA HIS A 128 10.55 10.54 5.65
C HIS A 128 11.12 9.43 6.53
N ALA A 129 12.21 9.70 7.25
CA ALA A 129 12.83 8.74 8.16
C ALA A 129 11.90 8.39 9.32
N ILE A 130 11.28 9.40 9.94
CA ILE A 130 10.30 9.19 11.02
C ILE A 130 9.12 8.38 10.52
N VAL A 131 8.53 8.77 9.39
CA VAL A 131 7.38 8.06 8.80
C VAL A 131 7.76 6.62 8.46
N ALA A 132 8.93 6.37 7.88
CA ALA A 132 9.41 5.04 7.55
C ALA A 132 9.55 4.16 8.80
N VAL A 133 10.23 4.65 9.84
CA VAL A 133 10.44 3.90 11.09
C VAL A 133 9.12 3.65 11.81
N VAL A 134 8.27 4.67 11.94
CA VAL A 134 6.99 4.54 12.66
C VAL A 134 6.03 3.62 11.91
N SER A 135 5.84 3.81 10.60
CA SER A 135 4.89 3.01 9.83
C SER A 135 5.33 1.56 9.69
N VAL A 136 6.60 1.30 9.33
CA VAL A 136 7.12 -0.06 9.18
C VAL A 136 7.25 -0.74 10.53
N GLY A 137 7.74 -0.03 11.55
CA GLY A 137 7.83 -0.55 12.91
C GLY A 137 6.46 -0.94 13.48
N ALA A 138 5.44 -0.10 13.28
CA ALA A 138 4.07 -0.42 13.69
C ALA A 138 3.52 -1.64 12.93
N MET A 139 3.65 -1.66 11.60
CA MET A 139 3.16 -2.77 10.78
C MET A 139 3.86 -4.09 11.13
N TRP A 140 5.19 -4.06 11.24
CA TRP A 140 5.98 -5.20 11.66
C TRP A 140 5.57 -5.67 13.05
N SER A 141 5.37 -4.76 14.01
CA SER A 141 4.94 -5.12 15.37
C SER A 141 3.55 -5.79 15.39
N ILE A 142 2.60 -5.29 14.60
CA ILE A 142 1.27 -5.92 14.48
C ILE A 142 1.43 -7.34 13.92
N PHE A 143 2.24 -7.53 12.88
CA PHE A 143 2.38 -8.84 12.25
C PHE A 143 3.13 -9.83 13.13
N THR A 144 4.21 -9.40 13.78
CA THR A 144 5.03 -10.23 14.67
C THR A 144 4.30 -10.57 15.97
N PHE A 145 3.75 -9.56 16.66
CA PHE A 145 3.21 -9.77 18.01
C PHE A 145 1.71 -10.03 18.03
N ALA A 146 0.92 -9.32 17.23
CA ALA A 146 -0.54 -9.47 17.23
C ALA A 146 -0.97 -10.65 16.36
N LEU A 147 -0.45 -10.77 15.14
CA LEU A 147 -0.83 -11.81 14.18
C LEU A 147 0.06 -13.07 14.24
N ARG A 148 1.24 -12.98 14.88
CA ARG A 148 2.25 -14.06 14.93
C ARG A 148 2.57 -14.64 13.55
N VAL A 149 2.68 -13.77 12.54
CA VAL A 149 3.05 -14.12 11.17
C VAL A 149 4.57 -14.22 11.09
N ILE A 150 5.06 -15.29 10.46
CA ILE A 150 6.49 -15.48 10.20
C ILE A 150 6.92 -14.45 9.15
N LEU A 151 7.76 -13.51 9.57
CA LEU A 151 8.37 -12.49 8.70
C LEU A 151 9.87 -12.77 8.56
N PRO A 152 10.48 -12.49 7.39
CA PRO A 152 11.93 -12.59 7.25
C PRO A 152 12.63 -11.65 8.24
N GLU A 153 13.42 -12.21 9.15
CA GLU A 153 14.14 -11.42 10.17
C GLU A 153 15.42 -10.80 9.60
N GLY A 154 15.95 -11.38 8.52
CA GLY A 154 17.19 -10.95 7.87
C GLY A 154 18.43 -11.48 8.60
N GLU A 155 19.44 -11.89 7.84
CA GLU A 155 20.71 -12.41 8.38
C GLU A 155 21.39 -11.45 9.37
N VAL A 156 21.21 -10.14 9.19
CA VAL A 156 21.83 -9.11 10.04
C VAL A 156 21.23 -9.09 11.45
N LEU A 157 19.96 -9.47 11.60
CA LEU A 157 19.28 -9.52 12.91
C LEU A 157 19.18 -10.94 13.46
N SER A 158 19.28 -11.97 12.60
CA SER A 158 19.38 -13.37 13.02
C SER A 158 20.81 -13.67 13.50
N ILE A 159 21.15 -13.14 14.66
CA ILE A 159 22.29 -13.63 15.43
C ILE A 159 21.84 -14.93 16.10
N TRP A 160 22.29 -16.05 15.51
CA TRP A 160 22.09 -17.47 15.86
C TRP A 160 20.99 -18.23 15.11
#